data_AF-A0A7C4VU90-F1
#
_entry.id   AF-A0A7C4VU90-F1
#
_cell.length_a   1.000
_cell.length_b   1.000
_cell.length_c   1.000
_cell.angle_alpha   90.00
_cell.angle_beta   90.00
_cell.angle_gamma   90.00
#
_symmetry.space_group_name_H-M   'P 1'
#
loop_
_entity.id
_entity.type
_entity.pdbx_description
1 polymer ?
#
loop_
_entity_poly.entity_id
_entity_poly.type
_entity_poly.pdbx_seq_one_letter_code
_entity_poly.pdbx_strand_id
1 'polypeptide(L)' 'MAKVETKGHEKELEEAIEEYIDGRSSIGGAAERAGMQYCDFREELRKRGLLSKRKIGLTHK' A
#
# COMPACT_ATOMS: atom_id res chain seq x y z
N MET A 1 22.72 15.15 1.75
CA MET A 1 21.35 14.98 2.26
C MET A 1 20.42 15.09 1.07
N ALA A 2 19.89 13.96 0.58
CA ALA A 2 19.11 13.93 -0.65
C ALA A 2 17.73 14.54 -0.40
N LYS A 3 17.49 15.74 -0.96
CA LYS A 3 16.14 16.25 -1.21
C LYS A 3 15.61 15.47 -2.40
N VAL A 4 14.98 14.32 -2.15
CA VAL A 4 14.23 13.60 -3.20
C VAL A 4 12.91 14.34 -3.40
N GLU A 5 12.71 14.71 -4.66
CA GLU A 5 11.59 15.49 -5.18
C GLU A 5 10.28 14.72 -4.95
N THR A 6 9.51 15.16 -3.95
CA THR A 6 8.29 14.47 -3.49
C THR A 6 7.11 14.56 -4.46
N LYS A 7 7.24 15.27 -5.59
CA LYS A 7 6.12 15.52 -6.52
C LYS A 7 5.78 14.36 -7.47
N GLY A 8 6.69 13.39 -7.67
CA GLY A 8 6.42 12.21 -8.50
C GLY A 8 5.88 11.01 -7.72
N HIS A 9 6.39 10.80 -6.51
CA HIS A 9 6.11 9.63 -5.69
C HIS A 9 4.64 9.50 -5.25
N GLU A 10 3.91 10.60 -5.10
CA GLU A 10 2.50 10.54 -4.70
C GLU A 10 1.64 9.83 -5.74
N LYS A 11 1.91 10.08 -7.04
CA LYS A 11 1.14 9.46 -8.13
C LYS A 11 1.40 7.96 -8.24
N GLU A 12 2.66 7.54 -8.12
CA GLU A 12 3.03 6.11 -8.14
C GLU A 12 2.47 5.34 -6.96
N LEU A 13 2.38 6.00 -5.80
CA LEU A 13 1.74 5.44 -4.61
C LEU A 13 0.23 5.26 -4.81
N GLU A 14 -0.46 6.23 -5.39
CA GLU A 14 -1.90 6.13 -5.68
C GLU A 14 -2.18 5.00 -6.69
N GLU A 15 -1.43 4.93 -7.79
CA GLU A 15 -1.58 3.86 -8.79
C GLU A 15 -1.29 2.48 -8.19
N ALA A 16 -0.26 2.35 -7.36
CA ALA A 16 0.05 1.10 -6.65
C ALA A 16 -1.05 0.68 -5.68
N ILE A 17 -1.67 1.64 -4.99
CA ILE A 17 -2.79 1.39 -4.09
C ILE A 17 -4.02 0.94 -4.88
N GLU A 18 -4.34 1.58 -6.00
CA GLU A 18 -5.43 1.16 -6.88
C GLU A 18 -5.22 -0.28 -7.39
N GLU A 19 -4.01 -0.63 -7.81
CA GLU A 19 -3.70 -2.00 -8.25
C GLU A 19 -3.82 -3.05 -7.13
N TYR A 20 -3.46 -2.66 -5.90
CA TYR A 20 -3.67 -3.51 -4.74
C TYR A 20 -5.18 -3.70 -4.43
N ILE A 21 -5.97 -2.63 -4.48
CA ILE A 21 -7.42 -2.68 -4.23
C ILE A 21 -8.13 -3.50 -5.30
N ASP A 22 -7.77 -3.32 -6.57
CA ASP A 22 -8.32 -4.09 -7.71
C ASP A 22 -7.86 -5.56 -7.69
N GLY A 23 -6.89 -5.91 -6.83
CA GLY A 23 -6.35 -7.26 -6.71
C GLY A 23 -5.40 -7.67 -7.83
N ARG A 24 -4.92 -6.71 -8.63
CA ARG A 24 -3.93 -6.93 -9.71
C ARG A 24 -2.52 -7.18 -9.18
N SER A 25 -2.21 -6.59 -8.04
CA SER A 25 -0.90 -6.69 -7.40
C SER A 25 -1.03 -7.15 -5.94
N SER A 26 -0.08 -7.96 -5.50
CA SER A 26 0.09 -8.25 -4.07
C SER A 26 0.60 -7.00 -3.33
N ILE A 27 0.48 -6.94 -2.00
CA ILE A 27 1.05 -5.84 -1.20
C ILE A 27 2.55 -5.65 -1.49
N GLY A 28 3.29 -6.74 -1.69
CA GLY A 28 4.71 -6.68 -2.03
C GLY A 28 4.96 -6.02 -3.40
N GLY A 29 4.26 -6.49 -4.44
CA GLY A 29 4.40 -5.93 -5.79
C GLY A 29 3.94 -4.47 -5.89
N ALA A 30 2.88 -4.11 -5.16
CA ALA A 30 2.42 -2.73 -5.06
C ALA A 30 3.43 -1.84 -4.31
N ALA A 31 4.07 -2.35 -3.24
CA ALA A 31 5.13 -1.62 -2.55
C ALA A 31 6.36 -1.38 -3.42
N GLU A 32 6.80 -2.39 -4.18
CA GLU A 32 7.90 -2.27 -5.14
C GLU A 32 7.59 -1.22 -6.22
N ARG A 33 6.35 -1.20 -6.73
CA ARG A 33 5.90 -0.21 -7.71
C ARG A 33 5.83 1.20 -7.16
N ALA A 34 5.42 1.36 -5.91
CA ALA A 34 5.45 2.63 -5.21
C ALA A 34 6.88 3.07 -4.80
N GLY A 35 7.91 2.27 -5.10
CA GLY A 35 9.30 2.56 -4.76
C GLY A 35 9.56 2.59 -3.26
N MET A 36 8.76 1.86 -2.46
CA MET A 36 8.83 1.88 -1.01
C MET A 36 8.90 0.48 -0.40
N GLN A 37 9.30 0.40 0.86
CA GLN A 37 9.35 -0.88 1.54
C GLN A 37 7.95 -1.42 1.83
N TYR A 38 7.84 -2.75 1.83
CA TYR A 38 6.61 -3.45 2.20
C TYR A 38 5.98 -2.92 3.50
N CYS A 39 6.80 -2.69 4.53
CA CYS A 39 6.33 -2.22 5.83
C CYS A 39 5.70 -0.82 5.74
N ASP A 40 6.37 0.10 5.04
CA ASP A 40 5.89 1.48 4.84
C ASP A 40 4.58 1.49 4.04
N PHE A 41 4.53 0.74 2.93
CA PHE A 41 3.32 0.63 2.10
C PHE A 41 2.15 0.03 2.87
N ARG A 42 2.41 -1.01 3.67
CA ARG A 42 1.40 -1.63 4.52
C ARG A 42 0.89 -0.66 5.59
N GLU A 43 1.75 0.20 6.15
CA GLU A 43 1.31 1.24 7.06
C GLU A 43 0.46 2.29 6.36
N GLU A 44 0.81 2.70 5.13
CA GLU A 44 -0.01 3.62 4.32
C GLU A 44 -1.41 3.05 4.06
N LEU A 45 -1.50 1.79 3.63
CA LEU A 45 -2.79 1.11 3.45
C LEU A 45 -3.59 1.03 4.77
N ARG A 46 -2.92 0.85 5.91
CA ARG A 46 -3.57 0.85 7.23
C ARG A 46 -4.07 2.24 7.63
N LYS A 47 -3.28 3.30 7.41
CA LYS A 47 -3.68 4.70 7.68
C LYS A 47 -4.88 5.10 6.84
N ARG A 48 -4.93 4.66 5.58
CA ARG A 48 -6.05 4.86 4.65
C ARG A 48 -7.26 3.96 4.93
N GLY A 49 -7.16 3.03 5.89
CA GLY A 49 -8.25 2.10 6.24
C GLY A 49 -8.50 0.99 5.21
N LEU A 50 -7.62 0.83 4.24
CA LEU A 50 -7.68 -0.18 3.17
C LEU A 50 -7.25 -1.57 3.66
N LEU A 51 -6.39 -1.61 4.68
CA LEU A 51 -6.19 -2.81 5.48
C LEU A 51 -7.19 -2.78 6.62
N SER A 52 -8.26 -3.55 6.48
CA SER A 52 -9.25 -3.74 7.54
C SER A 52 -8.52 -4.06 8.85
N LYS A 53 -8.77 -3.27 9.90
CA LYS A 53 -8.33 -3.57 11.26
C LYS A 53 -9.07 -4.85 11.69
N ARG A 54 -8.50 -6.01 11.35
CA ARG A 54 -8.99 -7.39 11.61
C ARG A 54 -10.07 -7.90 10.65
N LYS A 55 -9.73 -9.02 10.01
CA LYS A 55 -10.48 -10.27 10.20
C LYS A 55 -9.64 -11.32 10.95
N ILE A 56 -8.96 -10.93 12.03
CA ILE A 56 -8.52 -11.90 13.05
C ILE A 56 -9.71 -12.05 14.00
N GLY A 57 -10.72 -12.82 13.58
CA GLY A 57 -11.97 -13.01 14.34
C GLY A 57 -13.25 -13.32 13.54
N LEU A 58 -13.17 -13.68 12.26
CA LEU A 58 -14.32 -14.22 11.51
C LEU A 58 -13.91 -15.55 10.85
N THR A 59 -13.55 -16.56 11.64
CA THR A 59 -14.41 -17.74 11.80
C THR A 59 -15.90 -17.38 11.77
N HIS A 60 -16.48 -17.34 10.57
CA HIS A 60 -17.86 -17.79 10.41
C HIS A 60 -17.80 -19.29 10.11
N LYS A 61 -18.34 -20.05 11.08
CA LYS A 61 -18.86 -21.42 11.05
C LYS A 61 -18.51 -22.31 9.85
#